data_AF-A0A8C5PJW7-F1
#
_entry.id   AF-A0A8C5PJW7-F1
#
_cell.length_a   1.000
_cell.length_b   1.000
_cell.length_c   1.000
_cell.angle_alpha   90.00
_cell.angle_beta   90.00
_cell.angle_gamma   90.00
#
_symmetry.space_group_name_H-M   'P 1'
#
loop_
_entity.id
_entity.type
_entity.pdbx_description
1 polymer ?
#
loop_
_entity_poly.entity_id
_entity_poly.type
_entity_poly.pdbx_seq_one_letter_code
_entity_poly.pdbx_strand_id
1 'polypeptide(L)'
;MCINDAAGLLKMFIRDLPTPLFTMEYLPAFITLVEKISKIKLQLQALHLLIMLLPDANRDIAKALLNFLKKVVSNEEKNKMSLWNVSMILAPNLFISKGKTANHEEMKAAAPTAHIVRLLIRYQDILWTVPSFLISQVRKMNEAASSNNKKQLIFDKSVRKLLRRKTMERERPERREVLLHCDVPEGVIRVYAPLHSKVSMAIQLNSRTKAKDILARFQCENSHETTENAKIHNQSLYEIGGNIGEHCLDPDTYMLDVYHVNPQAEWILKPKTS
;
A
#
# COMPACT_ATOMS: atom_id res chain seq x y z
N MET A 1 -17.85 38.70 12.40
CA MET A 1 -17.41 37.68 13.37
C MET A 1 -16.13 38.19 14.00
N CYS A 2 -16.06 38.40 15.32
CA CYS A 2 -14.82 38.85 15.94
C CYS A 2 -13.82 37.67 16.03
N ILE A 3 -12.53 37.97 16.20
CA ILE A 3 -11.48 36.92 16.24
C ILE A 3 -11.69 35.94 17.40
N ASN A 4 -12.27 36.40 18.51
CA ASN A 4 -12.61 35.58 19.66
C ASN A 4 -13.79 34.66 19.36
N ASP A 5 -14.77 35.11 18.59
CA ASP A 5 -15.90 34.28 18.15
C ASP A 5 -15.42 33.17 17.23
N ALA A 6 -14.54 33.48 16.27
CA ALA A 6 -13.98 32.48 15.37
C ALA A 6 -13.19 31.40 16.12
N ALA A 7 -12.36 31.79 17.09
CA ALA A 7 -11.64 30.85 17.96
C ALA A 7 -12.60 30.04 18.85
N GLY A 8 -13.67 30.67 19.35
CA GLY A 8 -14.75 30.01 20.09
C GLY A 8 -15.45 28.94 19.25
N LEU A 9 -15.85 29.30 18.03
CA LEU A 9 -16.51 28.41 17.09
C LEU A 9 -15.63 27.23 16.68
N LEU A 10 -14.33 27.44 16.46
CA LEU A 10 -13.39 26.35 16.17
C LEU A 10 -13.36 25.33 17.33
N LYS A 11 -13.21 25.82 18.57
CA LYS A 11 -13.20 24.94 19.76
C LYS A 11 -14.53 24.20 19.90
N MET A 12 -15.64 24.89 19.69
CA MET A 12 -16.98 24.30 19.73
C MET A 12 -17.17 23.24 18.66
N PHE A 13 -16.76 23.52 17.42
CA PHE A 13 -16.88 22.58 16.30
C PHE A 13 -16.17 21.26 16.60
N ILE A 14 -14.93 21.30 17.11
CA ILE A 14 -14.18 20.10 17.44
C ILE A 14 -14.81 19.34 18.62
N ARG A 15 -15.27 20.06 19.65
CA ARG A 15 -15.90 19.46 20.83
C ARG A 15 -17.25 18.83 20.55
N ASP A 16 -17.99 19.37 19.58
CA ASP A 16 -19.35 18.97 19.23
C ASP A 16 -19.38 17.88 18.15
N LEU A 17 -18.21 17.32 17.78
CA LEU A 17 -18.13 16.12 16.96
C LEU A 17 -18.84 14.93 17.64
N PRO A 18 -19.45 14.00 16.88
CA PRO A 18 -20.14 12.83 17.44
C PRO A 18 -19.25 11.95 18.31
N THR A 19 -17.96 11.90 17.99
CA THR A 19 -16.90 11.27 18.78
C THR A 19 -15.75 12.27 18.91
N PRO A 20 -14.97 12.26 20.02
CA PRO A 20 -13.81 13.11 20.14
C PRO A 20 -12.81 12.84 19.02
N LEU A 21 -12.08 13.88 18.63
CA LEU A 21 -11.14 13.79 17.52
C LEU A 21 -10.09 12.68 17.72
N PHE A 22 -9.61 12.48 18.96
CA PHE A 22 -8.66 11.44 19.31
C PHE A 22 -9.28 10.14 19.85
N THR A 23 -10.59 9.98 19.67
CA THR A 23 -11.45 8.84 20.09
C THR A 23 -11.41 8.52 21.60
N MET A 24 -12.58 8.29 22.20
CA MET A 24 -12.64 7.91 23.62
C MET A 24 -12.00 6.54 23.88
N GLU A 25 -12.07 5.64 22.90
CA GLU A 25 -11.55 4.27 23.01
C GLU A 25 -10.04 4.24 23.26
N TYR A 26 -9.29 5.16 22.66
CA TYR A 26 -7.84 5.21 22.79
C TYR A 26 -7.35 6.12 23.92
N LEU A 27 -8.24 6.89 24.56
CA LEU A 27 -7.90 7.82 25.64
C LEU A 27 -7.09 7.16 26.78
N PRO A 28 -7.43 5.95 27.28
CA PRO A 28 -6.61 5.29 28.30
C PRO A 28 -5.18 4.99 27.85
N ALA A 29 -5.00 4.64 26.57
CA ALA A 29 -3.67 4.36 26.00
C ALA A 29 -2.84 5.65 25.86
N PHE A 30 -3.48 6.73 25.43
CA PHE A 30 -2.89 8.08 25.40
C PHE A 30 -2.40 8.52 26.79
N ILE A 31 -3.22 8.37 27.82
CA ILE A 31 -2.84 8.74 29.20
C ILE A 31 -1.72 7.84 29.72
N THR A 32 -1.86 6.52 29.58
CA THR A 32 -0.87 5.54 30.05
C THR A 32 0.52 5.80 29.44
N LEU A 33 0.56 6.21 28.18
CA LEU A 33 1.80 6.58 27.49
C LEU A 33 2.58 7.66 28.24
N VAL A 34 1.93 8.75 28.64
CA VAL A 34 2.63 9.86 29.31
C VAL A 34 2.91 9.60 30.78
N GLU A 35 2.07 8.79 31.44
CA GLU A 35 2.22 8.47 32.87
C GLU A 35 3.24 7.35 33.14
N LYS A 36 3.26 6.30 32.31
CA LYS A 36 4.08 5.10 32.57
C LYS A 36 5.41 5.12 31.83
N ILE A 37 5.52 5.83 30.71
CA ILE A 37 6.74 5.83 29.89
C ILE A 37 7.54 7.09 30.22
N SER A 38 8.66 6.94 30.93
CA SER A 38 9.52 8.09 31.29
C SER A 38 10.39 8.59 30.12
N LYS A 39 10.73 7.73 29.15
CA LYS A 39 11.62 8.08 28.04
C LYS A 39 10.83 8.74 26.90
N ILE A 40 11.13 10.00 26.60
CA ILE A 40 10.48 10.77 25.52
C ILE A 40 10.51 10.06 24.16
N LYS A 41 11.61 9.37 23.81
CA LYS A 41 11.70 8.63 22.55
C LYS A 41 10.63 7.53 22.45
N LEU A 42 10.40 6.80 23.54
CA LEU A 42 9.41 5.74 23.61
C LEU A 42 7.99 6.31 23.62
N GLN A 43 7.78 7.44 24.32
CA GLN A 43 6.51 8.18 24.25
C GLN A 43 6.19 8.60 22.82
N LEU A 44 7.15 9.16 22.08
CA LEU A 44 6.92 9.56 20.70
C LEU A 44 6.65 8.35 19.78
N GLN A 45 7.33 7.22 19.98
CA GLN A 45 7.06 6.02 19.20
C GLN A 45 5.65 5.47 19.42
N ALA A 46 5.21 5.34 20.67
CA ALA A 46 3.87 4.83 20.94
C ALA A 46 2.78 5.87 20.61
N LEU A 47 3.05 7.17 20.76
CA LEU A 47 2.17 8.24 20.29
C LEU A 47 1.98 8.18 18.77
N HIS A 48 3.07 7.94 18.04
CA HIS A 48 3.04 7.76 16.59
C HIS A 48 2.14 6.58 16.19
N LEU A 49 2.26 5.44 16.87
CA LEU A 49 1.41 4.28 16.63
C LEU A 49 -0.06 4.57 16.92
N LEU A 50 -0.37 5.28 18.00
CA LEU A 50 -1.75 5.68 18.30
C LEU A 50 -2.34 6.58 17.21
N ILE A 51 -1.55 7.50 16.67
CA ILE A 51 -1.98 8.35 15.53
C ILE A 51 -2.25 7.50 14.29
N MET A 52 -1.49 6.42 14.06
CA MET A 52 -1.72 5.51 12.93
C MET A 52 -2.97 4.64 13.09
N LEU A 53 -3.49 4.48 14.30
CA LEU A 53 -4.72 3.74 14.60
C LEU A 53 -5.99 4.58 14.49
N LEU A 54 -5.87 5.91 14.50
CA LEU A 54 -7.01 6.80 14.35
C LEU A 54 -7.67 6.60 12.96
N PRO A 55 -9.00 6.74 12.85
CA PRO A 55 -9.68 6.75 11.55
C PRO A 55 -9.11 7.83 10.62
N ASP A 56 -9.08 7.57 9.31
CA ASP A 56 -8.47 8.47 8.33
C ASP A 56 -9.02 9.90 8.42
N ALA A 57 -10.35 10.05 8.51
CA ALA A 57 -11.00 11.34 8.65
C ALA A 57 -10.55 12.10 9.92
N ASN A 58 -10.42 11.40 11.05
CA ASN A 58 -9.94 11.98 12.31
C ASN A 58 -8.47 12.42 12.18
N ARG A 59 -7.62 11.59 11.54
CA ARG A 59 -6.20 11.91 11.31
C ARG A 59 -6.01 13.14 10.46
N ASP A 60 -6.81 13.29 9.40
CA ASP A 60 -6.74 14.42 8.48
C ASP A 60 -7.16 15.73 9.16
N ILE A 61 -8.28 15.71 9.89
CA ILE A 61 -8.73 16.87 10.69
C ILE A 61 -7.68 17.23 11.75
N ALA A 62 -7.16 16.24 12.48
CA ALA A 62 -6.12 16.45 13.49
C ALA A 62 -4.85 17.06 12.87
N LYS A 63 -4.41 16.58 11.70
CA LYS A 63 -3.26 17.12 10.98
C LYS A 63 -3.47 18.59 10.61
N ALA A 64 -4.64 18.92 10.05
CA ALA A 64 -4.96 20.28 9.64
C ALA A 64 -5.01 21.23 10.86
N LEU A 65 -5.66 20.80 11.94
CA LEU A 65 -5.76 21.56 13.17
C LEU A 65 -4.38 21.79 13.81
N LEU A 66 -3.56 20.75 13.96
CA LEU A 66 -2.25 20.87 14.59
C LEU A 66 -1.29 21.76 13.77
N ASN A 67 -1.38 21.71 12.44
CA ASN A 67 -0.65 22.63 11.56
C ASN A 67 -1.03 24.09 11.81
N PHE A 68 -2.33 24.36 11.99
CA PHE A 68 -2.80 25.69 12.36
C PHE A 68 -2.30 26.10 13.75
N LEU A 69 -2.42 25.22 14.75
CA LEU A 69 -1.95 25.51 16.12
C LEU A 69 -0.44 25.73 16.20
N LYS A 70 0.36 25.03 15.39
CA LYS A 70 1.81 25.28 15.26
C LYS A 70 2.08 26.73 14.84
N LYS A 71 1.31 27.27 13.88
CA LYS A 71 1.41 28.68 13.47
C LYS A 71 0.99 29.66 14.57
N VAL A 72 -0.02 29.32 15.37
CA VAL A 72 -0.44 30.12 16.53
C VAL A 72 0.69 30.21 17.55
N VAL A 73 1.28 29.06 17.90
CA VAL A 73 2.40 28.97 18.85
C VAL A 73 3.65 29.69 18.33
N SER A 74 3.95 29.60 17.03
CA SER A 74 5.08 30.35 16.43
C SER A 74 4.93 31.87 16.52
N ASN A 75 3.72 32.39 16.80
CA ASN A 75 3.45 33.82 17.00
C ASN A 75 3.32 34.21 18.49
N GLU A 76 3.83 33.37 19.41
CA GLU A 76 3.75 33.56 20.87
C GLU A 76 4.18 34.97 21.32
N GLU A 77 5.22 35.54 20.72
CA GLU A 77 5.70 36.89 21.08
C GLU A 77 4.62 37.96 20.93
N LYS A 78 3.71 37.81 19.96
CA LYS A 78 2.63 38.75 19.65
C LYS A 78 1.33 38.39 20.35
N ASN A 79 0.93 37.12 20.33
CA ASN A 79 -0.38 36.69 20.86
C ASN A 79 -0.33 36.19 22.31
N LYS A 80 0.87 36.04 22.89
CA LYS A 80 1.12 35.55 24.26
C LYS A 80 0.60 34.14 24.54
N MET A 81 0.34 33.37 23.48
CA MET A 81 -0.15 31.99 23.56
C MET A 81 1.01 31.02 23.43
N SER A 82 1.57 30.63 24.57
CA SER A 82 2.62 29.62 24.62
C SER A 82 2.13 28.24 24.15
N LEU A 83 3.07 27.40 23.74
CA LEU A 83 2.78 26.00 23.40
C LEU A 83 1.97 25.31 24.50
N TRP A 84 2.30 25.54 25.77
CA TRP A 84 1.58 24.98 26.91
C TRP A 84 0.17 25.56 27.05
N ASN A 85 0.01 26.88 26.92
CA ASN A 85 -1.30 27.54 27.01
C ASN A 85 -2.24 27.03 25.91
N VAL A 86 -1.76 26.94 24.67
CA VAL A 86 -2.53 26.36 23.55
C VAL A 86 -2.90 24.92 23.84
N SER A 87 -1.96 24.11 24.32
CA SER A 87 -2.21 22.69 24.61
C SER A 87 -3.27 22.51 25.69
N MET A 88 -3.24 23.33 26.74
CA MET A 88 -4.21 23.27 27.83
C MET A 88 -5.61 23.67 27.40
N ILE A 89 -5.73 24.70 26.55
CA ILE A 89 -7.03 25.16 26.05
C ILE A 89 -7.64 24.16 25.06
N LEU A 90 -6.82 23.50 24.24
CA LEU A 90 -7.30 22.60 23.20
C LEU A 90 -7.57 21.18 23.71
N ALA A 91 -6.78 20.65 24.66
CA ALA A 91 -6.89 19.27 25.11
C ALA A 91 -8.32 18.82 25.47
N PRO A 92 -9.12 19.59 26.23
CA PRO A 92 -10.48 19.19 26.55
C PRO A 92 -11.35 19.01 25.29
N ASN A 93 -11.19 19.88 24.30
CA ASN A 93 -11.97 19.82 23.06
C ASN A 93 -11.55 18.63 22.17
N LEU A 94 -10.31 18.14 22.31
CA LEU A 94 -9.75 17.09 21.45
C LEU A 94 -10.03 15.68 21.96
N PHE A 95 -10.08 15.51 23.28
CA PHE A 95 -10.23 14.22 23.94
C PHE A 95 -11.61 13.98 24.53
N ILE A 96 -12.42 15.03 24.75
CA ILE A 96 -13.68 14.92 25.49
C ILE A 96 -14.84 15.47 24.66
N SER A 97 -15.89 14.64 24.47
CA SER A 97 -17.14 15.00 23.78
C SER A 97 -18.21 15.35 24.80
N LYS A 98 -19.12 16.26 24.46
CA LYS A 98 -20.29 16.55 25.31
C LYS A 98 -21.13 15.30 25.51
N GLY A 99 -21.41 14.92 26.77
CA GLY A 99 -22.58 14.10 27.07
C GLY A 99 -22.47 12.97 28.09
N LYS A 100 -21.29 12.51 28.51
CA LYS A 100 -21.20 11.46 29.55
C LYS A 100 -20.00 11.70 30.47
N THR A 101 -20.30 11.78 31.77
CA THR A 101 -19.40 11.88 32.93
C THR A 101 -18.54 13.16 33.01
N ALA A 102 -19.20 14.30 33.26
CA ALA A 102 -18.54 15.39 33.97
C ALA A 102 -18.32 14.97 35.43
N ASN A 103 -17.15 15.31 35.97
CA ASN A 103 -16.76 15.34 37.39
C ASN A 103 -15.74 14.25 37.82
N HIS A 104 -14.56 14.73 38.23
CA HIS A 104 -13.36 14.04 38.74
C HIS A 104 -12.39 13.38 37.76
N GLU A 105 -12.83 12.48 36.88
CA GLU A 105 -11.90 11.81 35.95
C GLU A 105 -11.31 12.78 34.91
N GLU A 106 -12.12 13.75 34.48
CA GLU A 106 -11.71 14.83 33.57
C GLU A 106 -10.59 15.70 34.15
N MET A 107 -10.66 16.03 35.45
CA MET A 107 -9.62 16.80 36.15
C MET A 107 -8.30 16.03 36.22
N LYS A 108 -8.35 14.71 36.46
CA LYS A 108 -7.14 13.88 36.51
C LYS A 108 -6.52 13.70 35.11
N ALA A 109 -7.35 13.62 34.07
CA ALA A 109 -6.89 13.49 32.69
C ALA A 109 -6.41 14.82 32.07
N ALA A 110 -6.72 15.97 32.65
CA ALA A 110 -6.41 17.29 32.08
C ALA A 110 -4.91 17.52 31.84
N ALA A 111 -4.06 17.28 32.85
CA ALA A 111 -2.61 17.49 32.72
C ALA A 111 -1.95 16.48 31.75
N PRO A 112 -2.25 15.16 31.82
CA PRO A 112 -1.78 14.19 30.84
C PRO A 112 -2.18 14.55 29.41
N THR A 113 -3.46 14.84 29.16
CA THR A 113 -3.96 15.17 27.81
C THR A 113 -3.35 16.47 27.28
N ALA A 114 -3.16 17.49 28.11
CA ALA A 114 -2.42 18.70 27.74
C ALA A 114 -1.00 18.39 27.30
N HIS A 115 -0.31 17.52 28.05
CA HIS A 115 1.03 17.09 27.70
C HIS A 115 1.06 16.37 26.35
N ILE A 116 0.05 15.56 26.05
CA ILE A 116 -0.07 14.87 24.76
C ILE A 116 -0.26 15.88 23.63
N VAL A 117 -1.19 16.83 23.76
CA VAL A 117 -1.37 17.90 22.76
C VAL A 117 -0.07 18.68 22.53
N ARG A 118 0.67 18.96 23.60
CA ARG A 118 1.99 19.61 23.52
C ARG A 118 2.97 18.79 22.67
N LEU A 119 3.03 17.47 22.88
CA LEU A 119 3.87 16.58 22.08
C LEU A 119 3.40 16.52 20.62
N LEU A 120 2.10 16.46 20.37
CA LEU A 120 1.50 16.44 19.05
C LEU A 120 1.87 17.68 18.24
N ILE A 121 1.74 18.88 18.83
CA ILE A 121 2.11 20.15 18.15
C ILE A 121 3.62 20.22 17.94
N ARG A 122 4.43 19.84 18.94
CA ARG A 122 5.89 19.97 18.88
C ARG A 122 6.55 19.00 17.90
N TYR A 123 6.06 17.77 17.80
CA TYR A 123 6.69 16.67 17.04
C TYR A 123 5.87 16.24 15.81
N GLN A 124 4.95 17.09 15.36
CA GLN A 124 4.09 16.87 14.19
C GLN A 124 4.83 16.31 12.96
N ASP A 125 5.98 16.88 12.62
CA ASP A 125 6.65 16.55 11.36
C ASP A 125 7.14 15.09 11.31
N ILE A 126 7.30 14.47 12.48
CA ILE A 126 7.72 13.07 12.63
C ILE A 126 6.49 12.15 12.82
N LEU A 127 5.47 12.62 13.54
CA LEU A 127 4.31 11.83 13.96
C LEU A 127 3.31 11.50 12.84
N TRP A 128 3.43 12.14 11.66
CA TRP A 128 2.54 11.96 10.51
C TRP A 128 3.18 11.20 9.33
N THR A 129 4.36 10.62 9.54
CA THR A 129 5.08 9.85 8.51
C THR A 129 5.05 8.37 8.85
N VAL A 130 4.75 7.46 7.93
CA VAL A 130 4.73 6.03 8.28
C VAL A 130 6.11 5.57 8.82
N PRO A 131 6.20 5.02 10.05
CA PRO A 131 7.45 4.51 10.59
C PRO A 131 8.11 3.48 9.66
N SER A 132 9.42 3.61 9.42
CA SER A 132 10.16 2.74 8.51
C SER A 132 10.11 1.26 8.89
N PHE A 133 10.02 0.95 10.19
CA PHE A 133 9.89 -0.43 10.65
C PHE A 133 8.55 -1.05 10.23
N LEU A 134 7.46 -0.28 10.21
CA LEU A 134 6.16 -0.76 9.71
C LEU A 134 6.23 -1.00 8.21
N ILE A 135 6.86 -0.09 7.45
CA ILE A 135 7.09 -0.29 6.01
C ILE A 135 7.88 -1.59 5.76
N SER A 136 8.95 -1.82 6.52
CA SER A 136 9.76 -3.03 6.44
C SER A 136 8.96 -4.29 6.78
N GLN A 137 8.17 -4.25 7.86
CA GLN A 137 7.33 -5.37 8.28
C GLN A 137 6.25 -5.70 7.24
N VAL A 138 5.57 -4.69 6.68
CA VAL A 138 4.57 -4.87 5.61
C VAL A 138 5.22 -5.48 4.37
N ARG A 139 6.41 -5.01 3.96
CA ARG A 139 7.17 -5.60 2.84
C ARG A 139 7.46 -7.08 3.08
N LYS A 140 7.99 -7.43 4.26
CA LYS A 140 8.24 -8.84 4.63
C LYS A 140 6.97 -9.68 4.63
N MET A 141 5.86 -9.15 5.13
CA MET A 141 4.57 -9.85 5.12
C MET A 141 4.08 -10.10 3.69
N ASN A 142 4.22 -9.11 2.80
CA ASN A 142 3.83 -9.24 1.40
C ASN A 142 4.72 -10.24 0.64
N GLU A 143 6.03 -10.23 0.92
CA GLU A 143 6.99 -11.21 0.40
C GLU A 143 6.65 -12.63 0.90
N ALA A 144 6.35 -12.77 2.20
CA ALA A 144 5.96 -14.04 2.79
C ALA A 144 4.65 -14.57 2.20
N ALA A 145 3.63 -13.72 2.04
CA ALA A 145 2.36 -14.07 1.39
C ALA A 145 2.58 -14.50 -0.08
N SER A 146 3.42 -13.79 -0.82
CA SER A 146 3.81 -14.15 -2.19
C SER A 146 4.55 -15.48 -2.26
N SER A 147 5.44 -15.74 -1.28
CA SER A 147 6.17 -17.01 -1.18
C SER A 147 5.26 -18.18 -0.80
N ASN A 148 4.27 -17.96 0.08
CA ASN A 148 3.28 -18.96 0.46
C ASN A 148 2.36 -19.28 -0.70
N ASN A 149 1.90 -18.28 -1.46
CA ASN A 149 1.14 -18.51 -2.69
C ASN A 149 1.95 -19.33 -3.71
N LYS A 150 3.25 -19.02 -3.90
CA LYS A 150 4.13 -19.85 -4.75
C LYS A 150 4.26 -21.29 -4.24
N LYS A 151 4.47 -21.50 -2.94
CA LYS A 151 4.55 -22.84 -2.33
C LYS A 151 3.24 -23.61 -2.42
N GLN A 152 2.10 -22.96 -2.22
CA GLN A 152 0.76 -23.53 -2.38
C GLN A 152 0.54 -23.95 -3.85
N LEU A 153 0.89 -23.10 -4.81
CA LEU A 153 0.85 -23.41 -6.24
C LEU A 153 1.77 -24.60 -6.61
N ILE A 154 2.96 -24.67 -6.03
CA ILE A 154 3.90 -25.79 -6.24
C ILE A 154 3.36 -27.09 -5.63
N PHE A 155 2.78 -27.02 -4.42
CA PHE A 155 2.14 -28.15 -3.76
C PHE A 155 0.94 -28.65 -4.56
N ASP A 156 0.05 -27.77 -5.01
CA ASP A 156 -1.10 -28.13 -5.86
C ASP A 156 -0.68 -28.74 -7.19
N LYS A 157 0.38 -28.22 -7.84
CA LYS A 157 0.95 -28.84 -9.04
C LYS A 157 1.47 -30.25 -8.74
N SER A 158 2.12 -30.43 -7.60
CA SER A 158 2.65 -31.73 -7.16
C SER A 158 1.54 -32.74 -6.85
N VAL A 159 0.46 -32.30 -6.18
CA VAL A 159 -0.74 -33.10 -5.91
C VAL A 159 -1.46 -33.46 -7.21
N ARG A 160 -1.66 -32.51 -8.14
CA ARG A 160 -2.24 -32.81 -9.46
C ARG A 160 -1.40 -33.82 -10.25
N LYS A 161 -0.07 -33.71 -10.18
CA LYS A 161 0.85 -34.68 -10.81
C LYS A 161 0.73 -36.08 -10.19
N LEU A 162 0.54 -36.15 -8.87
CA LEU A 162 0.33 -37.41 -8.14
C LEU A 162 -1.04 -38.03 -8.46
N LEU A 163 -2.09 -37.20 -8.52
CA LEU A 163 -3.44 -37.62 -8.92
C LEU A 163 -3.47 -38.11 -10.36
N ARG A 164 -2.79 -37.42 -11.30
CA ARG A 164 -2.60 -37.90 -12.69
C ARG A 164 -1.90 -39.25 -12.72
N ARG A 165 -0.85 -39.47 -11.91
CA ARG A 165 -0.20 -40.79 -11.79
C ARG A 165 -1.15 -41.87 -11.30
N LYS A 166 -2.03 -41.55 -10.34
CA LYS A 166 -3.02 -42.50 -9.79
C LYS A 166 -4.18 -42.78 -10.75
N THR A 167 -4.46 -41.88 -11.70
CA THR A 167 -5.48 -42.09 -12.76
C THR A 167 -4.92 -42.73 -14.03
N MET A 168 -3.60 -42.84 -14.20
CA MET A 168 -2.96 -43.47 -15.36
C MET A 168 -2.68 -44.98 -15.22
N GLU A 169 -3.14 -45.65 -14.15
CA GLU A 169 -3.24 -47.11 -14.14
C GLU A 169 -4.49 -47.64 -14.87
N ARG A 170 -5.41 -46.76 -15.29
CA ARG A 170 -6.49 -47.11 -16.21
C ARG A 170 -6.30 -46.32 -17.51
N GLU A 171 -5.91 -47.07 -18.53
CA GLU A 171 -6.02 -46.74 -19.96
C GLU A 171 -4.90 -45.86 -20.57
N ARG A 172 -4.07 -46.54 -21.39
CA ARG A 172 -3.43 -46.00 -22.61
C ARG A 172 -4.45 -46.11 -23.76
N PRO A 173 -4.50 -45.19 -24.76
CA PRO A 173 -3.33 -44.78 -25.55
C PRO A 173 -3.23 -43.29 -25.98
N GLU A 174 -2.00 -42.93 -26.37
CA GLU A 174 -1.54 -41.93 -27.35
C GLU A 174 -2.24 -40.55 -27.46
N ARG A 175 -1.67 -39.55 -26.79
CA ARG A 175 -1.44 -38.19 -27.35
C ARG A 175 -0.33 -37.51 -26.54
N ARG A 176 0.78 -37.16 -27.21
CA ARG A 176 1.95 -36.49 -26.60
C ARG A 176 1.58 -35.04 -26.24
N GLU A 177 1.11 -34.81 -25.02
CA GLU A 177 1.12 -33.49 -24.39
C GLU A 177 2.52 -33.22 -23.82
N VAL A 178 3.26 -32.32 -24.47
CA VAL A 178 4.58 -31.88 -24.02
C VAL A 178 4.42 -31.01 -22.78
N LEU A 179 4.70 -31.58 -21.59
CA LEU A 179 4.90 -30.82 -20.36
C LEU A 179 6.11 -29.89 -20.52
N LEU A 180 5.90 -28.58 -20.68
CA LEU A 180 6.97 -27.58 -20.61
C LEU A 180 7.03 -26.96 -19.21
N HIS A 181 7.80 -27.61 -18.33
CA HIS A 181 8.51 -26.93 -17.25
C HIS A 181 9.96 -26.82 -17.73
N CYS A 182 10.39 -25.63 -18.16
CA CYS A 182 11.79 -25.40 -18.49
C CYS A 182 12.36 -24.51 -17.41
N ASP A 183 13.42 -24.97 -16.74
CA ASP A 183 14.45 -24.10 -16.20
C ASP A 183 14.91 -23.22 -17.37
N VAL A 184 14.55 -21.94 -17.33
CA VAL A 184 14.81 -21.02 -18.44
C VAL A 184 16.23 -20.47 -18.26
N PRO A 185 17.15 -20.65 -19.23
CA PRO A 185 18.48 -20.04 -19.18
C PRO A 185 18.39 -18.52 -19.05
N GLU A 186 19.37 -17.91 -18.38
CA GLU A 186 19.43 -16.46 -18.17
C GLU A 186 19.31 -15.70 -19.51
N GLY A 187 18.36 -14.76 -19.58
CA GLY A 187 18.08 -13.99 -20.80
C GLY A 187 17.12 -14.65 -21.79
N VAL A 188 16.50 -15.78 -21.46
CA VAL A 188 15.35 -16.32 -22.21
C VAL A 188 14.05 -15.97 -21.48
N ILE A 189 13.05 -15.49 -22.22
CA ILE A 189 11.69 -15.25 -21.70
C ILE A 189 10.69 -16.18 -22.37
N ARG A 190 9.61 -16.52 -21.66
CA ARG A 190 8.46 -17.23 -22.22
C ARG A 190 7.29 -16.27 -22.38
N VAL A 191 6.89 -16.04 -23.61
CA VAL A 191 5.76 -15.17 -23.96
C VAL A 191 4.53 -16.03 -24.25
N TYR A 192 3.40 -15.70 -23.63
CA TYR A 192 2.12 -16.37 -23.82
C TYR A 192 1.22 -15.54 -24.74
N ALA A 193 0.59 -16.20 -25.71
CA ALA A 193 -0.30 -15.57 -26.68
C ALA A 193 -1.60 -16.39 -26.80
N PRO A 194 -2.54 -16.25 -25.86
CA PRO A 194 -3.74 -17.10 -25.79
C PRO A 194 -4.62 -17.04 -27.05
N LEU A 195 -4.50 -15.96 -27.83
CA LEU A 195 -5.28 -15.70 -29.05
C LEU A 195 -4.53 -16.10 -30.33
N HIS A 196 -3.34 -16.71 -30.23
CA HIS A 196 -2.57 -17.19 -31.39
C HIS A 196 -2.60 -18.71 -31.49
N SER A 197 -2.47 -19.24 -32.72
CA SER A 197 -2.28 -20.68 -32.97
C SER A 197 -1.14 -21.26 -32.13
N LYS A 198 -0.05 -20.50 -32.03
CA LYS A 198 1.05 -20.72 -31.10
C LYS A 198 0.79 -19.99 -29.79
N VAL A 199 0.27 -20.73 -28.82
CA VAL A 199 -0.13 -20.20 -27.50
C VAL A 199 1.04 -19.78 -26.60
N SER A 200 2.27 -20.20 -26.90
CA SER A 200 3.47 -19.72 -26.20
C SER A 200 4.75 -19.86 -27.02
N MET A 201 5.75 -19.02 -26.75
CA MET A 201 7.06 -19.07 -27.39
C MET A 201 8.17 -18.70 -26.39
N ALA A 202 9.28 -19.45 -26.43
CA ALA A 202 10.50 -19.07 -25.72
C ALA A 202 11.35 -18.18 -26.64
N ILE A 203 11.82 -17.06 -26.10
CA ILE A 203 12.52 -16.01 -26.84
C ILE A 203 13.82 -15.70 -26.12
N GLN A 204 14.96 -15.97 -26.77
CA GLN A 204 16.25 -15.47 -26.31
C GLN A 204 16.31 -13.96 -26.56
N LEU A 205 16.51 -13.20 -25.49
CA LEU A 205 16.70 -11.76 -25.55
C LEU A 205 18.15 -11.43 -25.88
N ASN A 206 18.32 -10.35 -26.64
CA ASN A 206 19.59 -9.68 -26.88
C ASN A 206 19.40 -8.17 -26.69
N SER A 207 20.49 -7.41 -26.70
CA SER A 207 20.49 -5.95 -26.50
C SER A 207 19.68 -5.14 -27.52
N ARG A 208 19.23 -5.76 -28.61
CA ARG A 208 18.44 -5.10 -29.67
C ARG A 208 16.98 -5.54 -29.68
N THR A 209 16.61 -6.54 -28.89
CA THR A 209 15.27 -7.14 -28.94
C THR A 209 14.25 -6.18 -28.37
N LYS A 210 13.36 -5.65 -29.22
CA LYS A 210 12.27 -4.77 -28.82
C LYS A 210 10.95 -5.51 -28.65
N ALA A 211 10.00 -4.92 -27.92
CA ALA A 211 8.66 -5.48 -27.74
C ALA A 211 7.95 -5.74 -29.07
N LYS A 212 8.11 -4.87 -30.07
CA LYS A 212 7.56 -5.06 -31.42
C LYS A 212 8.15 -6.26 -32.17
N ASP A 213 9.40 -6.61 -31.91
CA ASP A 213 10.04 -7.76 -32.56
C ASP A 213 9.44 -9.07 -32.04
N ILE A 214 9.02 -9.09 -30.77
CA ILE A 214 8.29 -10.22 -30.19
C ILE A 214 6.93 -10.36 -30.86
N LEU A 215 6.18 -9.26 -31.00
CA LEU A 215 4.89 -9.24 -31.70
C LEU A 215 5.03 -9.76 -33.14
N ALA A 216 6.03 -9.29 -33.88
CA ALA A 216 6.29 -9.71 -35.26
C ALA A 216 6.56 -11.23 -35.37
N ARG A 217 7.27 -11.83 -34.41
CA ARG A 217 7.53 -13.28 -34.40
C ARG A 217 6.25 -14.12 -34.30
N PHE A 218 5.27 -13.66 -33.50
CA PHE A 218 3.97 -14.32 -33.38
C PHE A 218 3.07 -14.09 -34.61
N GLN A 219 3.32 -13.05 -35.40
CA GLN A 219 2.58 -12.76 -36.64
C GLN A 219 3.15 -13.54 -37.83
N CYS A 220 4.47 -13.65 -37.98
CA CYS A 220 5.10 -14.37 -39.10
C CYS A 220 4.77 -15.88 -39.12
N GLU A 221 4.59 -16.50 -37.95
CA GLU A 221 4.24 -17.94 -37.86
C GLU A 221 2.75 -18.23 -38.18
N ASN A 222 1.89 -17.21 -38.24
CA ASN A 222 0.45 -17.34 -38.57
C ASN A 222 0.16 -17.19 -40.08
N SER A 223 1.18 -17.23 -40.96
CA SER A 223 1.04 -17.00 -42.41
C SER A 223 0.26 -18.07 -43.18
N HIS A 224 -0.34 -19.05 -42.49
CA HIS A 224 -1.22 -20.07 -43.06
C HIS A 224 -2.55 -20.09 -42.32
N GLU A 225 -3.35 -19.02 -42.36
CA GLU A 225 -4.81 -19.12 -42.21
C GLU A 225 -5.49 -17.78 -42.52
N THR A 226 -6.60 -17.88 -43.24
CA THR A 226 -7.34 -16.81 -43.89
C THR A 226 -8.27 -16.07 -42.93
N THR A 227 -8.40 -14.76 -43.14
CA THR A 227 -9.59 -13.94 -42.84
C THR A 227 -10.04 -13.73 -41.37
N GLU A 228 -9.13 -13.78 -40.38
CA GLU A 228 -9.33 -13.15 -39.05
C GLU A 228 -8.31 -12.00 -38.76
N ASN A 229 -7.66 -11.51 -39.81
CA ASN A 229 -6.47 -10.64 -39.71
C ASN A 229 -6.70 -9.23 -39.15
N ALA A 230 -7.94 -8.77 -38.95
CA ALA A 230 -8.19 -7.42 -38.44
C ALA A 230 -8.04 -7.28 -36.91
N LYS A 231 -8.16 -8.37 -36.13
CA LYS A 231 -8.04 -8.34 -34.66
C LYS A 231 -6.61 -8.53 -34.14
N ILE A 232 -5.71 -9.09 -34.94
CA ILE A 232 -4.32 -9.39 -34.53
C ILE A 232 -3.43 -8.14 -34.57
N HIS A 233 -3.78 -7.12 -35.37
CA HIS A 233 -3.00 -5.88 -35.47
C HIS A 233 -3.10 -4.96 -34.26
N ASN A 234 -4.02 -5.21 -33.31
CA ASN A 234 -4.21 -4.37 -32.15
C ASN A 234 -3.81 -5.07 -30.84
N GLN A 235 -2.69 -5.80 -30.86
CA GLN A 235 -2.14 -6.45 -29.66
C GLN A 235 -0.91 -5.70 -29.14
N SER A 236 -0.75 -5.74 -27.82
CA SER A 236 0.43 -5.24 -27.11
C SER A 236 1.02 -6.35 -26.23
N LEU A 237 2.31 -6.22 -25.95
CA LEU A 237 3.00 -7.06 -24.99
C LEU A 237 2.84 -6.46 -23.59
N TYR A 238 2.42 -7.29 -22.65
CA TYR A 238 2.21 -6.92 -21.26
C TYR A 238 3.25 -7.59 -20.37
N GLU A 239 3.82 -6.80 -19.48
CA GLU A 239 4.61 -7.24 -18.33
C GLU A 239 3.67 -7.42 -17.15
N ILE A 240 3.61 -8.62 -16.58
CA ILE A 240 2.70 -8.96 -15.49
C ILE A 240 3.50 -9.54 -14.32
N GLY A 241 3.18 -9.07 -13.11
CA GLY A 241 3.77 -9.57 -11.87
C GLY A 241 4.52 -8.51 -11.06
N GLY A 242 5.00 -8.89 -9.88
CA GLY A 242 5.59 -7.95 -8.93
C GLY A 242 4.59 -6.94 -8.35
N ASN A 243 5.03 -5.69 -8.13
CA ASN A 243 4.21 -4.59 -7.59
C ASN A 243 3.48 -3.75 -8.66
N ILE A 244 3.66 -4.06 -9.95
CA ILE A 244 3.12 -3.27 -11.08
C ILE A 244 1.75 -3.78 -11.57
N GLY A 245 1.33 -4.97 -11.12
CA GLY A 245 0.12 -5.62 -11.59
C GLY A 245 0.25 -6.01 -13.06
N GLU A 246 -0.20 -5.12 -13.95
CA GLU A 246 -0.13 -5.25 -15.39
C GLU A 246 0.35 -3.94 -16.02
N HIS A 247 1.36 -4.03 -16.87
CA HIS A 247 1.95 -2.89 -17.56
C HIS A 247 2.07 -3.17 -19.06
N CYS A 248 1.41 -2.35 -19.88
CA CYS A 248 1.52 -2.43 -21.34
C CYS A 248 2.84 -1.83 -21.79
N LEU A 249 3.67 -2.61 -22.49
CA LEU A 249 4.95 -2.13 -22.99
C LEU A 249 4.79 -1.30 -24.27
N ASP A 250 5.60 -0.24 -24.38
CA ASP A 250 5.75 0.50 -25.64
C ASP A 250 6.45 -0.40 -26.69
N PRO A 251 5.99 -0.42 -27.95
CA PRO A 251 6.58 -1.22 -29.02
C PRO A 251 8.10 -1.07 -29.21
N ASP A 252 8.66 0.11 -28.90
CA ASP A 252 10.08 0.41 -29.01
C ASP A 252 10.91 0.08 -27.75
N THR A 253 10.27 -0.45 -26.71
CA THR A 253 10.91 -0.85 -25.45
C THR A 253 11.88 -2.01 -25.65
N TYR A 254 13.10 -1.89 -25.11
CA TYR A 254 14.10 -2.95 -25.10
C TYR A 254 13.79 -3.99 -24.02
N MET A 255 13.55 -5.23 -24.44
CA MET A 255 13.07 -6.30 -23.57
C MET A 255 14.09 -6.76 -22.54
N LEU A 256 15.39 -6.68 -22.87
CA LEU A 256 16.45 -7.08 -21.97
C LEU A 256 16.52 -6.15 -20.74
N ASP A 257 16.26 -4.86 -20.93
CA ASP A 257 16.26 -3.87 -19.85
C ASP A 257 15.10 -4.13 -18.88
N VAL A 258 13.91 -4.38 -19.42
CA VAL A 258 12.72 -4.73 -18.62
C VAL A 258 12.94 -6.06 -17.88
N TYR A 259 13.53 -7.06 -18.54
CA TYR A 259 13.87 -8.34 -17.92
C TYR A 259 14.86 -8.19 -16.74
N HIS A 260 15.87 -7.32 -16.84
CA HIS A 260 16.80 -7.10 -15.72
C HIS A 260 16.13 -6.43 -14.51
N VAL A 261 15.16 -5.55 -14.75
CA VAL A 261 14.39 -4.89 -13.68
C VAL A 261 13.38 -5.85 -13.06
N ASN A 262 12.79 -6.75 -13.86
CA ASN A 262 11.79 -7.71 -13.42
C ASN A 262 12.00 -9.10 -14.04
N PRO A 263 12.98 -9.87 -13.53
CA PRO A 263 13.32 -11.19 -14.09
C PRO A 263 12.25 -12.26 -13.86
N GLN A 264 11.26 -11.97 -13.00
CA GLN A 264 10.14 -12.86 -12.70
C GLN A 264 8.84 -12.45 -13.39
N ALA A 265 8.88 -11.46 -14.29
CA ALA A 265 7.73 -11.04 -15.06
C ALA A 265 7.16 -12.20 -15.91
N GLU A 266 5.84 -12.30 -15.92
CA GLU A 266 5.11 -13.04 -16.93
C GLU A 266 4.86 -12.14 -18.14
N TRP A 267 5.05 -12.67 -19.34
CA TRP A 267 4.94 -11.91 -20.58
C TRP A 267 3.73 -12.41 -21.37
N ILE A 268 2.74 -11.54 -21.59
CA ILE A 268 1.48 -11.94 -22.24
C ILE A 268 1.13 -10.98 -23.38
N LEU A 269 0.72 -11.52 -24.52
CA LEU A 269 0.09 -10.75 -25.60
C LEU A 269 -1.41 -10.61 -25.34
N LYS A 270 -1.89 -9.36 -25.31
CA LYS A 270 -3.32 -9.04 -25.14
C LYS A 270 -3.76 -7.96 -26.12
N PRO A 271 -5.05 -7.91 -26.50
CA PRO A 271 -5.61 -6.79 -27.26
C PRO A 271 -5.46 -5.49 -26.48
N LYS A 272 -5.16 -4.38 -27.16
CA LYS A 272 -5.19 -3.05 -26.56
C LYS A 272 -6.61 -2.73 -26.11
N THR A 273 -6.82 -2.60 -24.81
CA THR A 273 -8.03 -2.02 -24.23
C THR A 273 -8.06 -0.54 -24.60
N SER A 274 -9.06 -0.13 -25.40
CA SER A 274 -9.34 1.28 -25.70
C SER A 274 -9.82 2.03 -24.46
#